data_AF-A0A2G6KX11-F1
#
_entry.id   AF-A0A2G6KX11-F1
#
_cell.length_a   1.000
_cell.length_b   1.000
_cell.length_c   1.000
_cell.angle_alpha   90.00
_cell.angle_beta   90.00
_cell.angle_gamma   90.00
#
_symmetry.space_group_name_H-M   'P 1'
#
loop_
_entity.id
_entity.type
_entity.pdbx_description
1 polymer ?
#
loop_
_entity_poly.entity_id
_entity_poly.type
_entity_poly.pdbx_seq_one_letter_code
_entity_poly.pdbx_strand_id
1 'polypeptide(L)'
;MKRILDFIRGLQPLWVVSGRNSVWFVLLVFGFVLPPPVLATQPQTQTITVGDKSFRALAVNPKQVNLHWKAADGQAFASMVRLKKALQAQGKTVVALMNAGIYSTGGTPAGL
;
A
#
# COMPACT_ATOMS: atom_id res chain seq x y z
N MET A 1 -21.62 -10.42 39.84
CA MET A 1 -20.56 -11.42 39.59
C MET A 1 -19.50 -10.78 38.68
N LYS A 2 -18.70 -9.79 39.11
CA LYS A 2 -17.47 -9.89 39.93
C LYS A 2 -16.51 -11.01 39.47
N ARG A 3 -15.93 -10.89 38.27
CA ARG A 3 -14.92 -11.86 37.79
C ARG A 3 -13.81 -11.31 36.86
N ILE A 4 -13.64 -9.99 36.74
CA ILE A 4 -12.57 -9.38 35.91
C ILE A 4 -11.76 -8.29 36.64
N LEU A 5 -12.11 -7.97 37.89
CA LEU A 5 -11.47 -6.89 38.66
C LEU A 5 -10.45 -7.35 39.71
N ASP A 6 -9.96 -8.60 39.61
CA ASP A 6 -9.02 -9.21 40.58
C ASP A 6 -7.71 -9.70 39.93
N PHE A 7 -7.27 -9.07 38.83
CA PHE A 7 -5.95 -9.33 38.24
C PHE A 7 -5.06 -8.07 38.23
N ILE A 8 -5.20 -7.20 39.23
CA ILE A 8 -4.29 -6.05 39.44
C ILE A 8 -4.09 -5.82 40.95
N ARG A 9 -3.74 -6.86 41.71
CA ARG A 9 -3.29 -6.71 43.12
C ARG A 9 -2.33 -7.83 43.52
N GLY A 10 -1.04 -7.59 43.32
CA GLY A 10 0.07 -8.44 43.72
C GLY A 10 1.14 -8.36 42.64
N LEU A 11 2.21 -7.60 42.80
CA LEU A 11 3.21 -7.76 43.85
C LEU A 11 3.86 -6.40 44.18
N GLN A 12 4.19 -6.26 45.46
CA GLN A 12 4.80 -5.10 46.11
C GLN A 12 6.19 -4.78 45.51
N PRO A 13 6.65 -3.52 45.52
CA PRO A 13 8.04 -3.21 45.21
C PRO A 13 8.94 -3.70 46.35
N LEU A 14 9.73 -4.74 46.11
CA LEU A 14 10.82 -5.14 47.00
C LEU A 14 11.99 -4.17 46.80
N TRP A 15 12.09 -3.15 47.67
CA TRP A 15 13.28 -2.30 47.73
C TRP A 15 14.43 -3.07 48.38
N VAL A 16 15.37 -3.56 47.58
CA VAL A 16 16.73 -3.84 48.06
C VAL A 16 17.59 -2.65 47.65
N VAL A 17 17.88 -1.78 48.60
CA VAL A 17 18.97 -0.80 48.46
C VAL A 17 20.22 -1.44 49.03
N SER A 18 21.17 -1.81 48.17
CA SER A 18 22.54 -2.08 48.59
C SER A 18 23.53 -1.85 47.44
N GLY A 19 24.54 -1.01 47.70
CA GLY A 19 25.88 -1.22 47.15
C GLY A 19 26.32 -0.37 45.95
N ARG A 20 26.93 0.79 46.27
CA ARG A 20 28.15 1.38 45.66
C ARG A 20 28.32 1.27 44.12
N ASN A 21 28.22 2.43 43.46
CA ASN A 21 28.72 2.73 42.11
C ASN A 21 28.05 1.98 40.94
N SER A 22 26.91 2.49 40.46
CA SER A 22 26.54 2.26 39.06
C SER A 22 25.64 3.39 38.56
N VAL A 23 26.08 4.07 37.50
CA VAL A 23 25.34 5.14 36.83
C VAL A 23 24.17 4.48 36.10
N TRP A 24 22.95 4.69 36.59
CA TRP A 24 21.75 4.17 35.95
C TRP A 24 21.29 5.12 34.85
N PHE A 25 21.47 4.72 33.59
CA PHE A 25 20.74 5.31 32.48
C PHE A 25 19.27 4.91 32.62
N VAL A 26 18.42 5.85 33.04
CA VAL A 26 16.97 5.69 32.95
C VAL A 26 16.56 5.91 31.49
N LEU A 27 16.34 4.83 30.76
CA LEU A 27 15.67 4.87 29.47
C LEU A 27 14.17 5.05 29.71
N LEU A 28 13.68 6.29 29.59
CA LEU A 28 12.26 6.60 29.49
C LEU A 28 11.74 6.06 28.16
N VAL A 29 11.17 4.85 28.17
CA VAL A 29 10.43 4.32 27.02
C VAL A 29 9.05 4.96 27.04
N PHE A 30 8.89 6.09 26.34
CA PHE A 30 7.59 6.60 25.99
C PHE A 30 6.94 5.63 24.99
N GLY A 31 5.92 4.90 25.46
CA GLY A 31 5.10 4.03 24.61
C GLY A 31 4.28 4.86 23.63
N PHE A 32 4.85 5.17 22.47
CA PHE A 32 4.09 5.71 21.35
C PHE A 32 3.27 4.57 20.74
N VAL A 33 1.97 4.53 21.02
CA VAL A 33 1.07 3.57 20.34
C VAL A 33 0.92 4.06 18.91
N LEU A 34 1.68 3.44 18.00
CA LEU A 34 1.48 3.66 16.57
C LEU A 34 0.09 3.12 16.19
N PRO A 35 -0.76 3.91 15.51
CA PRO A 35 -1.98 3.35 14.92
C PRO A 35 -1.58 2.20 14.00
N PRO A 36 -2.35 1.09 13.98
CA PRO A 36 -2.03 -0.05 13.15
C PRO A 36 -1.89 0.43 11.69
N PRO A 37 -0.88 -0.06 10.94
CA PRO A 37 -0.72 0.32 9.55
C PRO A 37 -2.01 -0.08 8.82
N VAL A 38 -2.70 0.90 8.25
CA VAL A 38 -3.78 0.64 7.31
C VAL A 38 -3.16 -0.07 6.11
N LEU A 39 -3.41 -1.38 6.02
CA LEU A 39 -3.11 -2.15 4.82
C LEU A 39 -3.91 -1.52 3.68
N ALA A 40 -3.21 -0.85 2.76
CA ALA A 40 -3.84 -0.40 1.53
C ALA A 40 -4.51 -1.63 0.88
N THR A 41 -5.81 -1.55 0.59
CA THR A 41 -6.55 -2.65 -0.01
C THR A 41 -5.89 -2.99 -1.34
N GLN A 42 -5.18 -4.12 -1.39
CA GLN A 42 -4.49 -4.55 -2.60
C GLN A 42 -5.52 -4.91 -3.68
N PRO A 43 -5.20 -4.73 -4.97
CA PRO A 43 -6.10 -5.11 -6.05
C PRO A 43 -6.46 -6.60 -5.98
N GLN A 44 -7.75 -6.90 -5.98
CA GLN A 44 -8.23 -8.29 -5.96
C GLN A 44 -8.32 -8.81 -7.38
N THR A 45 -7.74 -9.98 -7.64
CA THR A 45 -7.82 -10.64 -8.95
C THR A 45 -8.64 -11.91 -8.86
N GLN A 46 -9.52 -12.12 -9.84
CA GLN A 46 -10.27 -13.37 -10.01
C GLN A 46 -10.06 -13.91 -11.41
N THR A 47 -9.97 -15.23 -11.54
CA THR A 47 -9.95 -15.90 -12.84
C THR A 47 -11.33 -16.49 -13.07
N ILE A 48 -11.93 -16.19 -14.23
CA ILE A 48 -13.27 -16.62 -14.61
C ILE A 48 -13.13 -17.46 -15.87
N THR A 49 -13.64 -18.69 -15.85
CA THR A 49 -13.61 -19.59 -17.00
C THR A 49 -15.02 -19.77 -17.54
N VAL A 50 -15.19 -19.62 -18.86
CA VAL A 50 -16.47 -19.78 -19.57
C VAL A 50 -16.24 -20.65 -20.80
N GLY A 51 -16.71 -21.89 -20.76
CA GLY A 51 -16.31 -22.92 -21.74
C GLY A 51 -14.79 -23.08 -21.73
N ASP A 52 -14.17 -23.02 -22.92
CA ASP A 52 -12.72 -23.13 -23.10
C ASP A 52 -11.98 -21.79 -22.99
N LYS A 53 -12.66 -20.71 -22.56
CA LYS A 53 -12.08 -19.36 -22.45
C LYS A 53 -11.80 -19.02 -20.99
N SER A 54 -10.69 -18.34 -20.73
CA SER A 54 -10.29 -17.85 -19.41
C SER A 54 -10.11 -16.34 -19.42
N PHE A 55 -10.66 -15.68 -18.41
CA PHE A 55 -10.62 -14.23 -18.21
C PHE A 55 -10.02 -13.93 -16.86
N ARG A 56 -9.32 -12.78 -16.74
CA ARG A 56 -8.86 -12.26 -15.45
C ARG A 56 -9.57 -10.95 -15.16
N ALA A 57 -10.34 -10.92 -14.08
CA ALA A 57 -10.99 -9.72 -13.56
C ALA A 57 -10.12 -9.13 -12.46
N LEU A 58 -9.84 -7.83 -12.54
CA LEU A 58 -9.08 -7.09 -11.54
C LEU A 58 -9.98 -6.00 -10.94
N ALA A 59 -10.29 -6.13 -9.65
CA ALA A 59 -11.00 -5.10 -8.90
C ALA A 59 -10.00 -4.11 -8.28
N VAL A 60 -10.19 -2.82 -8.59
CA VAL A 60 -9.36 -1.70 -8.11
C VAL A 60 -10.25 -0.57 -7.61
N ASN A 61 -9.72 0.26 -6.69
CA ASN A 61 -10.36 1.52 -6.33
C ASN A 61 -10.25 2.50 -7.52
N PRO A 62 -11.35 3.05 -8.06
CA PRO A 62 -11.30 3.98 -9.19
C PRO A 62 -10.39 5.19 -8.95
N LYS A 63 -10.24 5.65 -7.71
CA LYS A 63 -9.33 6.76 -7.36
C LYS A 63 -7.84 6.46 -7.60
N GLN A 64 -7.49 5.18 -7.75
CA GLN A 64 -6.12 4.73 -8.04
C GLN A 64 -5.88 4.50 -9.53
N VAL A 65 -6.92 4.60 -10.37
CA VAL A 65 -6.83 4.45 -11.82
C VAL A 65 -6.44 5.78 -12.45
N ASN A 66 -5.39 5.76 -13.28
CA ASN A 66 -4.88 6.95 -13.95
C ASN A 66 -4.81 6.70 -15.46
N LEU A 67 -5.25 7.68 -16.24
CA LEU A 67 -5.13 7.67 -17.69
C LEU A 67 -3.82 8.36 -18.11
N HIS A 68 -3.05 7.69 -18.96
CA HIS A 68 -1.81 8.24 -19.51
C HIS A 68 -1.79 8.10 -21.03
N TRP A 69 -1.82 9.22 -21.75
CA TRP A 69 -1.69 9.23 -23.21
C TRP A 69 -0.34 9.83 -23.67
N LYS A 70 0.10 10.92 -23.06
CA LYS A 70 1.33 11.67 -23.38
C LYS A 70 2.27 11.69 -22.18
N ALA A 71 3.57 11.69 -22.48
CA ALA A 71 4.61 12.02 -21.51
C ALA A 71 4.66 13.53 -21.26
N ALA A 72 5.49 13.94 -20.29
CA ALA A 72 5.63 15.34 -19.89
C ALA A 72 6.16 16.24 -21.02
N ASP A 73 6.86 15.67 -21.99
CA ASP A 73 7.38 16.32 -23.20
C ASP A 73 6.32 16.46 -24.32
N GLY A 74 5.08 16.03 -24.08
CA GLY A 74 4.00 16.08 -25.07
C GLY A 74 4.06 14.97 -26.12
N GLN A 75 5.00 14.02 -26.03
CA GLN A 75 5.06 12.87 -26.91
C GLN A 75 4.09 11.78 -26.46
N ALA A 76 3.35 11.19 -27.40
CA ALA A 76 2.47 10.07 -27.10
C ALA A 76 3.29 8.86 -26.61
N PHE A 77 2.78 8.16 -25.59
CA PHE A 77 3.43 6.92 -25.15
C PHE A 77 3.34 5.84 -26.22
N ALA A 78 2.13 5.65 -26.80
CA ALA A 78 1.79 4.68 -27.85
C ALA A 78 2.29 3.24 -27.60
N SER A 79 2.75 2.94 -26.38
CA SER A 79 3.38 1.69 -25.99
C SER A 79 3.25 1.52 -24.47
N MET A 80 2.68 0.40 -24.05
CA MET A 80 2.60 0.02 -22.64
C MET A 80 3.97 -0.15 -22.00
N VAL A 81 4.99 -0.58 -22.76
CA VAL A 81 6.36 -0.74 -22.25
C VAL A 81 6.97 0.62 -21.92
N ARG A 82 6.81 1.61 -22.82
CA ARG A 82 7.29 2.98 -22.58
C ARG A 82 6.58 3.60 -21.37
N LEU A 83 5.25 3.45 -21.30
CA LEU A 83 4.47 3.93 -20.17
C LEU A 83 4.90 3.28 -18.85
N LYS A 84 5.05 1.95 -18.81
CA LYS A 84 5.51 1.23 -17.61
C LYS A 84 6.86 1.76 -17.12
N LYS A 85 7.84 1.90 -18.02
CA LYS A 85 9.17 2.42 -17.68
C LYS A 85 9.10 3.85 -17.13
N ALA A 86 8.31 4.73 -17.74
CA ALA A 86 8.14 6.10 -17.28
C ALA A 86 7.51 6.17 -15.88
N LEU A 87 6.49 5.35 -15.61
CA LEU A 87 5.86 5.30 -14.28
C LEU A 87 6.82 4.74 -13.22
N GLN A 88 7.60 3.71 -13.56
CA GLN A 88 8.60 3.14 -12.65
C GLN A 88 9.73 4.14 -12.34
N ALA A 89 10.17 4.92 -13.33
CA ALA A 89 11.14 5.99 -13.13
C ALA A 89 10.63 7.10 -12.19
N GLN A 90 9.30 7.26 -12.07
CA GLN A 90 8.66 8.15 -11.10
C GLN A 90 8.47 7.51 -9.71
N GLY A 91 9.03 6.31 -9.47
CA GLY A 91 8.86 5.58 -8.21
C GLY A 91 7.48 4.94 -8.03
N LYS A 92 6.65 4.88 -9.09
CA LYS A 92 5.32 4.25 -9.00
C LYS A 92 5.43 2.74 -9.17
N THR A 93 4.66 2.01 -8.35
CA THR A 93 4.45 0.57 -8.54
C THR A 93 3.27 0.36 -9.48
N VAL A 94 3.55 -0.21 -10.65
CA VAL A 94 2.52 -0.51 -11.66
C VAL A 94 1.91 -1.87 -11.36
N VAL A 95 0.65 -1.90 -10.92
CA VAL A 95 -0.07 -3.15 -10.62
C VAL A 95 -0.75 -3.75 -11.86
N ALA A 96 -1.29 -2.91 -12.74
CA ALA A 96 -1.87 -3.32 -14.02
C ALA A 96 -1.77 -2.20 -15.06
N LEU A 97 -1.71 -2.60 -16.33
CA LEU A 97 -1.76 -1.72 -17.49
C LEU A 97 -2.71 -2.34 -18.51
N MET A 98 -3.59 -1.53 -19.07
CA MET A 98 -4.52 -1.93 -20.14
C MET A 98 -4.67 -0.80 -21.14
N ASN A 99 -5.09 -1.12 -22.37
CA ASN A 99 -5.45 -0.10 -23.35
C ASN A 99 -6.71 0.63 -22.85
N ALA A 100 -6.78 1.94 -23.08
CA ALA A 100 -7.86 2.79 -22.58
C ALA A 100 -8.77 3.35 -23.70
N GLY A 101 -8.56 2.95 -24.96
CA GLY A 101 -9.37 3.42 -26.08
C GLY A 101 -8.76 3.11 -27.44
N ILE A 102 -9.37 3.69 -28.48
CA ILE A 102 -8.94 3.66 -29.88
C ILE A 102 -8.22 4.99 -30.16
N TYR A 103 -7.18 4.93 -30.99
CA TYR A 103 -6.40 6.10 -31.36
C TYR A 103 -6.47 6.32 -32.87
N SER A 104 -6.60 7.58 -33.27
CA SER A 104 -6.52 8.01 -34.66
C SER A 104 -5.08 8.04 -35.15
N THR A 105 -4.90 8.18 -36.47
CA THR A 105 -3.60 8.47 -37.08
C THR A 105 -2.98 9.70 -36.40
N GLY A 106 -1.74 9.55 -35.90
CA GLY A 106 -1.07 10.58 -35.10
C GLY A 106 -1.12 10.37 -33.57
N GLY A 107 -1.75 9.30 -33.08
CA GLY A 107 -1.72 8.93 -31.66
C GLY A 107 -2.66 9.76 -30.77
N THR A 108 -3.63 10.45 -31.38
CA THR A 108 -4.69 11.18 -30.68
C THR A 108 -5.81 10.22 -30.27
N PRO A 109 -6.30 10.25 -29.02
CA PRO A 109 -7.48 9.49 -28.64
C PRO A 109 -8.66 9.82 -29.55
N ALA A 110 -9.30 8.79 -30.12
CA ALA A 110 -10.43 8.97 -31.04
C ALA A 110 -11.77 9.22 -30.32
N GLY A 111 -11.79 9.04 -29.00
CA GLY A 111 -12.91 9.38 -28.15
C GLY A 111 -12.41 10.20 -26.98
N LEU A 112 -12.86 11.46 -26.93
CA LEU A 112 -13.04 12.34 -25.77
C LEU A 112 -13.51 13.71 -26.28
#